data_AF-A0A8J9ZVG2-F1
#
_entry.id   AF-A0A8J9ZVG2-F1
#
_cell.length_a   1.000
_cell.length_b   1.000
_cell.length_c   1.000
_cell.angle_alpha   90.00
_cell.angle_beta   90.00
_cell.angle_gamma   90.00
#
_symmetry.space_group_name_H-M   'P 1'
#
loop_
_entity.id
_entity.type
_entity.pdbx_description
1 polymer ?
#
loop_
_entity_poly.entity_id
_entity_poly.type
_entity_poly.pdbx_seq_one_letter_code
_entity_poly.pdbx_strand_id
1 'polypeptide(L)'
;MGDVQGLVLHPRILAAVRKAKLHRHEEVLRFSPADLERLTHLSAKDVGHLVREVSEAVRQRSHAATALQLLLGDCPAELKVKFLSLGCPVLDEFLRGGVPCQGLTEISGESSAGKTQFGLQLCLTVQLPEEWGGLNAGAVYICTEDAFPSKRLTQMAQQFPTRGLVPVQVTKKIRFSDQIFVEHTADKDQLSKCIQSRLPILLERGVVKLVVIDSIAALFRGEYESRETARRAKDLQSLGAQLRKVSQKYSVPVVCINQVSAVVGKRRGNGNISRLSVHF
;
A
#
# COMPACT_ATOMS: atom_id res chain seq x y z
N MET A 1 12.42 15.20 -4.15
CA MET A 1 13.07 14.58 -5.33
C MET A 1 13.23 15.62 -6.44
N GLY A 2 14.33 15.63 -7.19
CA GLY A 2 14.66 16.69 -8.16
C GLY A 2 14.21 16.45 -9.59
N ASP A 3 14.23 17.49 -10.40
CA ASP A 3 14.08 17.45 -11.86
C ASP A 3 15.44 17.20 -12.52
N VAL A 4 15.48 16.33 -13.53
CA VAL A 4 16.67 16.02 -14.33
C VAL A 4 17.22 17.29 -15.03
N GLN A 5 16.39 18.30 -15.28
CA GLN A 5 16.79 19.56 -15.90
C GLN A 5 17.78 20.38 -15.06
N GLY A 6 17.84 20.15 -13.75
CA GLY A 6 18.79 20.82 -12.86
C GLY A 6 20.20 20.21 -12.89
N LEU A 7 20.44 19.18 -13.70
CA LEU A 7 21.73 18.48 -13.77
C LEU A 7 22.67 19.13 -14.77
N VAL A 8 23.97 19.08 -14.45
CA VAL A 8 25.04 19.57 -15.31
C VAL A 8 25.35 18.50 -16.37
N LEU A 9 24.44 18.35 -17.34
CA LEU A 9 24.55 17.39 -18.43
C LEU A 9 24.62 18.10 -19.78
N HIS A 10 25.26 17.45 -20.76
CA HIS A 10 25.30 17.96 -22.11
C HIS A 10 23.87 18.12 -22.68
N PRO A 11 23.51 19.23 -23.36
CA PRO A 11 22.14 19.50 -23.81
C PRO A 11 21.51 18.39 -24.65
N ARG A 12 22.33 17.67 -25.44
CA ARG A 12 21.92 16.48 -26.21
C ARG A 12 21.36 15.37 -25.31
N ILE A 13 21.98 15.12 -24.16
CA ILE A 13 21.55 14.10 -23.21
C ILE A 13 20.22 14.52 -22.59
N LEU A 14 20.11 15.77 -22.14
CA LEU A 14 18.87 16.32 -21.57
C LEU A 14 17.70 16.25 -22.57
N ALA A 15 17.95 16.57 -23.85
CA ALA A 15 16.94 16.48 -24.91
C ALA A 15 16.47 15.03 -25.15
N ALA A 16 17.40 14.06 -25.17
CA ALA A 16 17.07 12.65 -25.35
C ALA A 16 16.26 12.09 -24.18
N VAL A 17 16.64 12.44 -22.95
CA VAL A 17 15.94 12.03 -21.72
C VAL A 17 14.54 12.65 -21.65
N ARG A 18 14.38 13.91 -22.06
CA ARG A 18 13.07 14.57 -22.19
C ARG A 18 12.19 13.89 -23.24
N LYS A 19 12.76 13.50 -24.39
CA LYS A 19 12.04 12.77 -25.44
C LYS A 19 11.56 11.39 -24.93
N ALA A 20 12.34 10.76 -24.06
CA ALA A 20 11.97 9.52 -23.38
C ALA A 20 10.97 9.69 -22.22
N LYS A 21 10.49 10.93 -21.96
CA LYS A 21 9.56 11.27 -20.86
C LYS A 21 10.10 10.96 -19.47
N LEU A 22 11.41 11.05 -19.30
CA LEU A 22 12.09 10.89 -18.02
C LEU A 22 12.36 12.29 -17.46
N HIS A 23 11.52 12.75 -16.54
CA HIS A 23 11.58 14.10 -15.96
C HIS A 23 12.20 14.10 -14.57
N ARG A 24 12.15 12.96 -13.86
CA ARG A 24 12.63 12.85 -12.48
C ARG A 24 13.83 11.93 -12.35
N HIS A 25 14.69 12.22 -11.37
CA HIS A 25 15.85 11.39 -11.04
C HIS A 25 15.46 9.93 -10.79
N GLU A 26 14.33 9.69 -10.09
CA GLU A 26 13.81 8.36 -9.81
C GLU A 26 13.42 7.56 -11.08
N GLU A 27 12.97 8.24 -12.13
CA GLU A 27 12.56 7.59 -13.37
C GLU A 27 13.78 7.07 -14.12
N VAL A 28 14.89 7.83 -14.09
CA VAL A 28 16.16 7.39 -14.68
C VAL A 28 16.73 6.20 -13.89
N LEU A 29 16.78 6.28 -12.56
CA LEU A 29 17.36 5.21 -11.71
C LEU A 29 16.54 3.91 -11.67
N ARG A 30 15.30 3.91 -12.16
CA ARG A 30 14.46 2.70 -12.25
C ARG A 30 14.85 1.77 -13.40
N PHE A 31 15.55 2.27 -14.40
CA PHE A 31 15.94 1.49 -15.57
C PHE A 31 17.38 1.01 -15.45
N SER A 32 17.64 -0.17 -16.01
CA SER A 32 19.02 -0.62 -16.19
C SER A 32 19.73 0.29 -17.21
N PRO A 33 21.08 0.40 -17.19
CA PRO A 33 21.82 1.15 -18.20
C PRO A 33 21.46 0.72 -19.65
N ALA A 34 21.30 -0.59 -19.89
CA ALA A 34 20.89 -1.12 -21.19
C ALA A 34 19.47 -0.68 -21.59
N ASP A 35 18.53 -0.61 -20.65
CA ASP A 35 17.18 -0.10 -20.92
C ASP A 35 17.20 1.39 -21.22
N LEU A 36 18.04 2.17 -20.54
CA LEU A 36 18.20 3.60 -20.79
C LEU A 36 18.80 3.85 -22.19
N GLU A 37 19.80 3.08 -22.60
CA GLU A 37 20.35 3.15 -23.98
C GLU A 37 19.24 2.91 -25.01
N ARG A 38 18.42 1.88 -24.80
CA ARG A 38 17.30 1.54 -25.69
C ARG A 38 16.21 2.62 -25.70
N LEU A 39 15.88 3.21 -24.55
CA LEU A 39 14.81 4.21 -24.42
C LEU A 39 15.22 5.60 -24.93
N THR A 40 16.48 5.98 -24.74
CA THR A 40 16.99 7.33 -25.04
C THR A 40 17.78 7.39 -26.34
N HIS A 41 18.18 6.24 -26.90
CA HIS A 41 19.08 6.10 -28.05
C HIS A 41 20.43 6.82 -27.83
N LEU A 42 20.86 6.93 -26.58
CA LEU A 42 22.16 7.46 -26.20
C LEU A 42 23.23 6.37 -26.25
N SER A 43 24.49 6.78 -26.35
CA SER A 43 25.62 5.86 -26.25
C SER A 43 25.78 5.35 -24.80
N ALA A 44 26.37 4.17 -24.62
CA ALA A 44 26.69 3.63 -23.29
C ALA A 44 27.49 4.62 -22.42
N LYS A 45 28.36 5.44 -23.05
CA LYS A 45 29.12 6.50 -22.36
C LYS A 45 28.22 7.62 -21.85
N ASP A 46 27.30 8.09 -22.68
CA ASP A 46 26.36 9.16 -22.32
C ASP A 46 25.37 8.69 -21.25
N VAL A 47 24.91 7.44 -21.34
CA VAL A 47 24.06 6.82 -20.31
C VAL A 47 24.84 6.67 -19.00
N GLY A 48 26.11 6.25 -19.05
CA GLY A 48 26.97 6.22 -17.87
C GLY A 48 27.11 7.59 -17.20
N HIS A 49 27.29 8.65 -18.01
CA HIS A 49 27.35 10.02 -17.50
C HIS A 49 26.02 10.48 -16.88
N LEU A 50 24.89 10.20 -17.56
CA LEU A 50 23.54 10.48 -17.04
C LEU A 50 23.30 9.80 -15.69
N VAL A 51 23.53 8.49 -15.60
CA VAL A 51 23.29 7.71 -14.38
C VAL A 51 24.18 8.21 -13.24
N ARG A 52 25.44 8.55 -13.52
CA ARG A 52 26.37 9.09 -12.52
C ARG A 52 25.90 10.44 -11.98
N GLU A 53 25.59 11.40 -12.86
CA GLU A 53 25.13 12.74 -12.44
C GLU A 53 23.82 12.66 -11.66
N VAL A 54 22.86 11.85 -12.12
CA VAL A 54 21.61 11.58 -11.40
C VAL A 54 21.90 10.95 -10.03
N SER A 55 22.83 10.01 -9.95
CA SER A 55 23.20 9.36 -8.68
C SER A 55 23.86 10.30 -7.70
N GLU A 56 24.76 11.18 -8.15
CA GLU A 56 25.41 12.19 -7.32
C GLU A 56 24.40 13.21 -6.77
N ALA A 57 23.51 13.71 -7.62
CA ALA A 57 22.44 14.64 -7.21
C ALA A 57 21.44 14.01 -6.23
N VAL A 58 21.12 12.72 -6.39
CA VAL A 58 20.28 11.98 -5.44
C VAL A 58 21.03 11.74 -4.13
N ARG A 59 22.30 11.35 -4.17
CA ARG A 59 23.11 11.10 -2.97
C ARG A 59 23.24 12.33 -2.07
N GLN A 60 23.38 13.52 -2.65
CA GLN A 60 23.45 14.77 -1.88
C GLN A 60 22.14 15.13 -1.17
N ARG A 61 21.01 14.56 -1.62
CA ARG A 61 19.67 14.78 -1.04
C ARG A 61 19.19 13.62 -0.18
N SER A 62 19.71 12.42 -0.41
CA SER A 62 19.42 11.24 0.38
C SER A 62 20.24 11.29 1.66
N HIS A 63 19.62 11.75 2.74
CA HIS A 63 20.19 11.68 4.08
C HIS A 63 20.31 10.21 4.49
N ALA A 64 21.48 9.61 4.28
CA ALA A 64 21.77 8.30 4.82
C ALA A 64 21.76 8.40 6.36
N ALA A 65 20.88 7.63 7.00
CA ALA A 65 20.88 7.47 8.45
C ALA A 65 21.58 6.17 8.82
N THR A 66 22.41 6.22 9.86
CA THR A 66 22.98 5.01 10.47
C THR A 66 21.87 4.20 11.14
N ALA A 67 22.09 2.89 11.31
CA ALA A 67 21.16 2.04 12.06
C ALA A 67 20.93 2.55 13.49
N LEU A 68 21.95 3.17 14.11
CA LEU A 68 21.84 3.78 15.44
C LEU A 68 20.92 5.01 15.43
N GLN A 69 21.02 5.88 14.42
CA GLN A 69 20.12 7.04 14.26
C GLN A 69 18.68 6.61 14.04
N LEU A 70 18.45 5.53 13.27
CA LEU A 70 17.11 4.96 13.10
C LEU A 70 16.56 4.42 14.43
N LEU A 71 17.39 3.74 15.22
CA LEU A 71 17.01 3.20 16.52
C LEU A 71 16.67 4.29 17.54
N LEU A 72 17.43 5.39 17.54
CA LEU A 72 17.23 6.53 18.44
C LEU A 72 16.11 7.49 17.98
N GLY A 73 15.53 7.27 16.79
CA GLY A 73 14.49 8.15 16.23
C GLY A 73 15.01 9.48 15.65
N ASP A 74 16.33 9.67 15.65
CA ASP A 74 17.09 10.77 15.03
C ASP A 74 17.33 10.53 13.54
N CYS A 75 16.31 10.03 12.85
CA CYS A 75 16.33 9.85 11.41
C CYS A 75 15.59 11.00 10.69
N PRO A 76 16.01 11.34 9.46
CA PRO A 76 15.28 12.23 8.57
C PRO A 76 13.80 11.85 8.50
N ALA A 77 12.92 12.84 8.42
CA ALA A 77 11.47 12.63 8.40
C ALA A 77 11.03 11.70 7.27
N GLU A 78 11.78 11.67 6.17
CA GLU A 78 11.54 10.81 5.00
C GLU A 78 11.77 9.31 5.29
N LEU A 79 12.57 8.99 6.31
CA LEU A 79 12.83 7.61 6.75
C LEU A 79 11.88 7.17 7.88
N LYS A 80 11.06 8.07 8.41
CA LYS A 80 10.08 7.73 9.45
C LYS A 80 8.87 7.04 8.81
N VAL A 81 8.69 5.77 9.15
CA VAL A 81 7.50 5.01 8.75
C VAL A 81 6.31 5.50 9.57
N LYS A 82 5.25 5.95 8.90
CA LYS A 82 3.96 6.23 9.53
C LYS A 82 3.16 4.95 9.69
N PHE A 83 2.32 4.89 10.73
CA PHE A 83 1.46 3.75 10.99
C PHE A 83 0.00 4.20 11.13
N LEU A 84 -0.92 3.36 10.69
CA LEU A 84 -2.34 3.47 10.91
C LEU A 84 -2.74 2.52 12.05
N SER A 85 -3.35 3.07 13.11
CA SER A 85 -3.81 2.27 14.25
C SER A 85 -4.94 1.31 13.84
N LEU A 86 -4.99 0.14 14.48
CA LEU A 86 -6.11 -0.80 14.40
C LEU A 86 -7.30 -0.39 15.29
N GLY A 87 -7.18 0.71 16.04
CA GLY A 87 -8.15 1.14 17.04
C GLY A 87 -8.22 0.19 18.24
N CYS A 88 -7.12 -0.51 18.53
CA CYS A 88 -6.96 -1.42 19.65
C CYS A 88 -5.51 -1.32 20.17
N PRO A 89 -5.28 -0.71 21.35
CA PRO A 89 -3.93 -0.50 21.87
C PRO A 89 -3.09 -1.77 21.97
N VAL A 90 -3.71 -2.90 22.36
CA VAL A 90 -3.03 -4.19 22.47
C VAL A 90 -2.52 -4.69 21.12
N LEU A 91 -3.31 -4.52 20.05
CA LEU A 91 -2.91 -4.93 18.71
C LEU A 91 -1.92 -3.96 18.10
N ASP A 92 -2.06 -2.66 18.37
CA ASP A 92 -1.10 -1.65 17.92
C ASP A 92 0.27 -1.89 18.56
N GLU A 93 0.32 -2.20 19.85
CA GLU A 93 1.55 -2.57 20.56
C GLU A 93 2.17 -3.85 19.96
N PHE A 94 1.34 -4.88 19.75
CA PHE A 94 1.78 -6.13 19.14
C PHE A 94 2.39 -5.92 17.74
N LEU A 95 1.81 -5.02 16.94
CA LEU A 95 2.31 -4.66 15.61
C LEU A 95 3.32 -3.50 15.61
N ARG A 96 3.76 -3.03 16.79
CA ARG A 96 4.74 -1.95 16.96
C ARG A 96 4.34 -0.63 16.31
N GLY A 97 3.06 -0.26 16.42
CA GLY A 97 2.49 1.01 15.97
C GLY A 97 1.24 0.87 15.10
N GLY A 98 0.96 -0.33 14.60
CA GLY A 98 -0.21 -0.63 13.78
C GLY A 98 0.16 -1.05 12.35
N VAL A 99 -0.67 -0.67 11.37
CA VAL A 99 -0.46 -1.01 9.96
C VAL A 99 0.50 0.00 9.31
N PRO A 100 1.65 -0.41 8.75
CA PRO A 100 2.61 0.50 8.15
C PRO A 100 2.05 1.18 6.90
N CYS A 101 2.30 2.48 6.75
CA CYS A 101 1.88 3.26 5.59
C CYS A 101 2.76 3.02 4.35
N GLN A 102 3.83 2.23 4.48
CA GLN A 102 4.72 1.88 3.38
C GLN A 102 4.95 0.38 3.39
N GLY A 103 4.12 -0.35 2.67
CA GLY A 103 4.13 -1.79 2.66
C GLY A 103 2.79 -2.39 2.25
N LEU A 104 2.79 -3.71 2.14
CA LEU A 104 1.57 -4.49 1.95
C LEU A 104 1.32 -5.25 3.23
N THR A 105 0.15 -5.11 3.83
CA THR A 105 -0.21 -5.88 5.03
C THR A 105 -1.28 -6.90 4.66
N GLU A 106 -0.98 -8.18 4.85
CA GLU A 106 -1.95 -9.25 4.66
C GLU A 106 -2.56 -9.65 5.99
N ILE A 107 -3.90 -9.67 6.05
CA ILE A 107 -4.67 -10.23 7.16
C ILE A 107 -5.27 -11.55 6.68
N SER A 108 -4.71 -12.66 7.16
CA SER A 108 -5.11 -14.01 6.75
C SER A 108 -5.67 -14.83 7.91
N GLY A 109 -6.57 -15.76 7.62
CA GLY A 109 -7.15 -16.63 8.63
C GLY A 109 -8.41 -17.36 8.17
N GLU A 110 -8.91 -18.25 9.01
CA GLU A 110 -10.13 -19.03 8.75
C GLU A 110 -11.35 -18.14 8.49
N SER A 111 -12.35 -18.68 7.78
CA SER A 111 -13.63 -17.99 7.63
C SER A 111 -14.21 -17.61 9.00
N SER A 112 -14.88 -16.45 9.06
CA SER A 112 -15.46 -15.91 10.30
C SER A 112 -14.47 -15.53 11.42
N ALA A 113 -13.14 -15.55 11.18
CA ALA A 113 -12.13 -15.09 12.15
C ALA A 113 -12.08 -13.55 12.36
N GLY A 114 -13.03 -12.79 11.82
CA GLY A 114 -13.11 -11.33 12.01
C GLY A 114 -12.29 -10.47 11.03
N LYS A 115 -11.70 -11.04 9.97
CA LYS A 115 -10.86 -10.30 8.99
C LYS A 115 -11.55 -9.08 8.37
N THR A 116 -12.79 -9.24 7.91
CA THR A 116 -13.60 -8.13 7.37
C THR A 116 -13.87 -7.06 8.44
N GLN A 117 -13.98 -7.43 9.73
CA GLN A 117 -14.12 -6.46 10.81
C GLN A 117 -12.88 -5.58 10.94
N PHE A 118 -11.68 -6.15 10.75
CA PHE A 118 -10.44 -5.37 10.69
C PHE A 118 -10.42 -4.39 9.52
N GLY A 119 -10.81 -4.83 8.32
CA GLY A 119 -10.90 -3.95 7.16
C GLY A 119 -11.84 -2.76 7.39
N LEU A 120 -13.03 -3.01 7.92
CA LEU A 120 -14.00 -1.95 8.26
C LEU A 120 -13.50 -1.03 9.37
N GLN A 121 -12.88 -1.59 10.40
CA GLN A 121 -12.31 -0.83 11.51
C GLN A 121 -11.24 0.16 11.00
N LEU A 122 -10.32 -0.30 10.15
CA LEU A 122 -9.29 0.55 9.56
C LEU A 122 -9.87 1.68 8.71
N CYS A 123 -10.97 1.41 7.99
CA CYS A 123 -11.67 2.44 7.22
C CYS A 123 -12.27 3.55 8.09
N LEU A 124 -12.62 3.24 9.35
CA LEU A 124 -13.04 4.25 10.32
C LEU A 124 -11.84 4.95 10.95
N THR A 125 -10.80 4.20 11.34
CA THR A 125 -9.61 4.76 12.00
C THR A 125 -8.84 5.73 11.09
N VAL A 126 -8.72 5.47 9.79
CA VAL A 126 -7.97 6.34 8.87
C VAL A 126 -8.51 7.78 8.80
N GLN A 127 -9.80 7.95 9.09
CA GLN A 127 -10.46 9.27 9.10
C GLN A 127 -10.11 10.10 10.34
N LEU A 128 -9.52 9.50 11.38
CA LEU A 128 -9.06 10.22 12.56
C LEU A 128 -7.81 11.08 12.26
N PRO A 129 -7.53 12.08 13.11
CA PRO A 129 -6.25 12.77 13.09
C PRO A 129 -5.05 11.87 13.35
N GLU A 130 -3.87 12.26 12.85
CA GLU A 130 -2.61 11.54 13.06
C GLU A 130 -2.26 11.37 14.55
N GLU A 131 -2.56 12.37 15.39
CA GLU A 131 -2.42 12.32 16.85
C GLU A 131 -3.26 11.23 17.53
N TRP A 132 -4.34 10.76 16.88
CA TRP A 132 -5.22 9.69 17.35
C TRP A 132 -5.07 8.41 16.51
N GLY A 133 -3.94 8.26 15.82
CA GLY A 133 -3.59 7.06 15.06
C GLY A 133 -4.29 6.92 13.70
N GLY A 134 -4.96 7.97 13.21
CA GLY A 134 -5.50 8.03 11.84
C GLY A 134 -4.57 8.73 10.86
N LEU A 135 -5.09 9.11 9.68
CA LEU A 135 -4.30 9.79 8.63
C LEU A 135 -5.01 11.04 8.05
N ASN A 136 -6.06 11.53 8.70
CA ASN A 136 -6.91 12.65 8.25
C ASN A 136 -7.45 12.46 6.82
N ALA A 137 -7.85 11.24 6.44
CA ALA A 137 -8.29 10.96 5.08
C ALA A 137 -9.27 9.78 5.01
N GLY A 138 -9.84 9.57 3.83
CA GLY A 138 -10.72 8.45 3.52
C GLY A 138 -10.02 7.12 3.24
N ALA A 139 -10.84 6.12 2.93
CA ALA A 139 -10.44 4.77 2.53
C ALA A 139 -11.07 4.39 1.18
N VAL A 140 -10.39 3.54 0.42
CA VAL A 140 -11.01 2.76 -0.66
C VAL A 140 -11.10 1.31 -0.21
N TYR A 141 -12.30 0.74 -0.27
CA TYR A 141 -12.58 -0.66 0.01
C TYR A 141 -12.96 -1.37 -1.29
N ILE A 142 -12.12 -2.32 -1.71
CA ILE A 142 -12.32 -3.08 -2.94
C ILE A 142 -12.84 -4.46 -2.59
N CYS A 143 -14.07 -4.74 -2.98
CA CYS A 143 -14.73 -6.02 -2.83
C CYS A 143 -14.54 -6.87 -4.09
N THR A 144 -14.09 -8.11 -3.94
CA THR A 144 -13.85 -9.03 -5.06
C THR A 144 -14.82 -10.21 -5.14
N GLU A 145 -15.56 -10.48 -4.06
CA GLU A 145 -16.44 -11.65 -3.94
C GLU A 145 -17.82 -11.21 -3.42
N ASP A 146 -17.86 -10.80 -2.15
CA ASP A 146 -19.09 -10.46 -1.46
C ASP A 146 -19.48 -8.98 -1.64
N ALA A 147 -20.77 -8.71 -1.41
CA ALA A 147 -21.27 -7.35 -1.28
C ALA A 147 -20.60 -6.62 -0.11
N PHE A 148 -20.35 -5.33 -0.26
CA PHE A 148 -19.77 -4.53 0.81
C PHE A 148 -20.67 -4.55 2.06
N PRO A 149 -20.14 -4.85 3.25
CA PRO A 149 -20.92 -5.00 4.49
C PRO A 149 -21.35 -3.64 5.09
N SER A 150 -22.10 -2.85 4.32
CA SER A 150 -22.54 -1.48 4.63
C SER A 150 -23.32 -1.37 5.94
N LYS A 151 -24.23 -2.32 6.21
CA LYS A 151 -25.00 -2.37 7.47
C LYS A 151 -24.06 -2.47 8.67
N ARG A 152 -23.02 -3.31 8.56
CA ARG A 152 -22.05 -3.51 9.63
C ARG A 152 -21.15 -2.30 9.79
N LEU A 153 -20.69 -1.69 8.68
CA LEU A 153 -19.94 -0.42 8.74
C LEU A 153 -20.74 0.64 9.48
N THR A 154 -22.03 0.81 9.15
CA THR A 154 -22.90 1.81 9.78
C THR A 154 -23.02 1.59 11.29
N GLN A 155 -23.23 0.33 11.70
CA GLN A 155 -23.25 -0.02 13.12
C GLN A 155 -21.92 0.30 13.82
N MET A 156 -20.79 -0.02 13.18
CA MET A 156 -19.47 0.27 13.72
C MET A 156 -19.22 1.79 13.82
N ALA A 157 -19.61 2.56 12.80
CA ALA A 157 -19.45 4.01 12.75
C ALA A 157 -20.24 4.71 13.86
N GLN A 158 -21.47 4.25 14.15
CA GLN A 158 -22.28 4.78 15.24
C GLN A 158 -21.66 4.54 16.62
N GLN A 159 -21.00 3.40 16.80
CA GLN A 159 -20.36 3.02 18.07
C GLN A 159 -18.89 3.46 18.17
N PHE A 160 -18.29 3.95 17.08
CA PHE A 160 -16.88 4.29 17.06
C PHE A 160 -16.54 5.46 18.02
N PRO A 161 -17.33 6.55 18.09
CA PRO A 161 -17.08 7.66 19.01
C PRO A 161 -17.21 7.31 20.49
N THR A 162 -17.95 6.25 20.84
CA THR A 162 -18.27 5.90 22.24
C THR A 162 -17.22 5.00 22.89
N ARG A 163 -16.19 4.57 22.16
CA ARG A 163 -15.15 3.64 22.66
C ARG A 163 -14.18 4.27 23.66
N GLY A 164 -14.22 5.58 23.87
CA GLY A 164 -13.35 6.27 24.83
C GLY A 164 -11.87 6.38 24.41
N LEU A 165 -11.51 5.92 23.21
CA LEU A 165 -10.14 5.99 22.68
C LEU A 165 -9.77 7.39 22.17
N VAL A 166 -10.78 8.18 21.79
CA VAL A 166 -10.60 9.52 21.19
C VAL A 166 -11.61 10.49 21.84
N PRO A 167 -11.22 11.74 22.15
CA PRO A 167 -12.12 12.74 22.69
C PRO A 167 -13.34 12.97 21.79
N VAL A 168 -14.51 13.10 22.43
CA VAL A 168 -15.80 13.28 21.74
C VAL A 168 -15.81 14.53 20.83
N GLN A 169 -15.04 15.56 21.18
CA GLN A 169 -14.93 16.80 20.41
C GLN A 169 -14.26 16.58 19.04
N VAL A 170 -13.34 15.60 18.95
CA VAL A 170 -12.66 15.24 17.71
C VAL A 170 -13.61 14.41 16.84
N THR A 171 -14.20 13.37 17.42
CA THR A 171 -15.07 12.45 16.69
C THR A 171 -16.35 13.11 16.18
N LYS A 172 -16.92 14.09 16.89
CA LYS A 172 -18.08 14.88 16.43
C LYS A 172 -17.83 15.70 15.15
N LYS A 173 -16.57 16.06 14.86
CA LYS A 173 -16.22 16.82 13.65
C LYS A 173 -16.11 15.92 12.41
N ILE A 174 -16.03 14.61 12.62
CA ILE A 174 -15.81 13.63 11.56
C ILE A 174 -17.16 12.99 11.23
N ARG A 175 -17.55 13.09 9.96
CA ARG A 175 -18.67 12.30 9.43
C ARG A 175 -18.12 10.95 8.99
N PHE A 176 -18.05 10.02 9.95
CA PHE A 176 -17.61 8.67 9.65
C PHE A 176 -18.47 8.08 8.53
N SER A 177 -17.81 7.41 7.58
CA SER A 177 -18.39 6.79 6.37
C SER A 177 -18.49 7.68 5.14
N ASP A 178 -18.51 9.02 5.26
CA ASP A 178 -18.60 9.91 4.09
C ASP A 178 -17.39 9.78 3.14
N GLN A 179 -16.23 9.38 3.67
CA GLN A 179 -14.99 9.24 2.90
C GLN A 179 -14.56 7.77 2.72
N ILE A 180 -15.52 6.84 2.67
CA ILE A 180 -15.25 5.43 2.36
C ILE A 180 -15.79 5.14 0.96
N PHE A 181 -14.89 5.01 -0.01
CA PHE A 181 -15.21 4.67 -1.39
C PHE A 181 -15.25 3.16 -1.54
N VAL A 182 -16.32 2.63 -2.13
CA VAL A 182 -16.49 1.19 -2.34
C VAL A 182 -16.36 0.89 -3.82
N GLU A 183 -15.53 -0.09 -4.16
CA GLU A 183 -15.36 -0.60 -5.52
C GLU A 183 -15.65 -2.09 -5.54
N HIS A 184 -16.36 -2.56 -6.55
CA HIS A 184 -16.59 -3.98 -6.79
C HIS A 184 -15.85 -4.39 -8.06
N THR A 185 -14.99 -5.41 -7.96
CA THR A 185 -14.19 -5.92 -9.08
C THR A 185 -14.43 -7.41 -9.23
N ALA A 186 -15.06 -7.83 -10.33
CA ALA A 186 -15.44 -9.22 -10.55
C ALA A 186 -14.30 -10.09 -11.11
N ASP A 187 -13.27 -9.46 -11.66
CA ASP A 187 -12.15 -10.14 -12.32
C ASP A 187 -10.83 -9.38 -12.13
N LYS A 188 -9.72 -10.04 -12.49
CA LYS A 188 -8.36 -9.51 -12.37
C LYS A 188 -8.13 -8.24 -13.20
N ASP A 189 -8.75 -8.12 -14.37
CA ASP A 189 -8.55 -6.99 -15.27
C ASP A 189 -9.23 -5.72 -14.72
N GLN A 190 -10.41 -5.85 -14.15
CA GLN A 190 -11.12 -4.79 -13.43
C GLN A 190 -10.33 -4.33 -12.21
N LEU A 191 -9.80 -5.27 -11.41
CA LEU A 191 -8.94 -4.90 -10.27
C LEU A 191 -7.69 -4.15 -10.74
N SER A 192 -7.03 -4.63 -11.80
CA SER A 192 -5.85 -3.97 -12.37
C SER A 192 -6.17 -2.55 -12.85
N LYS A 193 -7.31 -2.36 -13.54
CA LYS A 193 -7.79 -1.02 -13.96
C LYS A 193 -8.09 -0.11 -12.77
N CYS A 194 -8.70 -0.64 -11.71
CA CYS A 194 -8.96 0.11 -10.49
C CYS A 194 -7.65 0.61 -9.87
N ILE A 195 -6.66 -0.28 -9.73
CA ILE A 195 -5.35 0.03 -9.14
C ILE A 195 -4.55 1.02 -9.98
N GLN A 196 -4.60 0.90 -11.31
CA GLN A 196 -3.76 1.70 -12.21
C GLN A 196 -4.36 3.04 -12.61
N SER A 197 -5.70 3.17 -12.60
CA SER A 197 -6.37 4.36 -13.12
C SER A 197 -7.20 5.08 -12.07
N ARG A 198 -8.00 4.37 -11.28
CA ARG A 198 -8.94 4.99 -10.32
C ARG A 198 -8.26 5.38 -9.01
N LEU A 199 -7.53 4.44 -8.39
CA LEU A 199 -6.83 4.68 -7.12
C LEU A 199 -5.87 5.89 -7.20
N PRO A 200 -5.01 6.04 -8.23
CA PRO A 200 -4.12 7.18 -8.34
C PRO A 200 -4.83 8.53 -8.26
N ILE A 201 -6.02 8.68 -8.84
CA ILE A 201 -6.76 9.94 -8.84
C ILE A 201 -7.17 10.33 -7.42
N LEU A 202 -7.65 9.37 -6.62
CA LEU A 202 -8.07 9.61 -5.23
C LEU A 202 -6.87 9.86 -4.31
N LEU A 203 -5.79 9.11 -4.53
CA LEU A 203 -4.56 9.19 -3.73
C LEU A 203 -3.77 10.48 -4.01
N GLU A 204 -3.67 10.91 -5.28
CA GLU A 204 -2.98 12.15 -5.67
C GLU A 204 -3.68 13.41 -5.12
N ARG A 205 -5.01 13.35 -4.98
CA ARG A 205 -5.79 14.43 -4.34
C ARG A 205 -5.71 14.42 -2.82
N GLY A 206 -5.13 13.37 -2.22
CA GLY A 206 -5.06 13.19 -0.76
C GLY A 206 -6.41 12.91 -0.09
N VAL A 207 -7.46 12.62 -0.87
CA VAL A 207 -8.80 12.31 -0.36
C VAL A 207 -8.82 10.96 0.34
N VAL A 208 -7.96 10.04 -0.09
CA VAL A 208 -7.84 8.68 0.46
C VAL A 208 -6.40 8.46 0.91
N LYS A 209 -6.24 7.78 2.06
CA LYS A 209 -4.94 7.27 2.52
C LYS A 209 -5.00 5.84 3.05
N LEU A 210 -5.99 5.05 2.65
CA LEU A 210 -6.04 3.63 2.95
C LEU A 210 -6.64 2.90 1.75
N VAL A 211 -6.06 1.76 1.39
CA VAL A 211 -6.64 0.83 0.42
C VAL A 211 -6.84 -0.52 1.11
N VAL A 212 -8.06 -1.04 1.11
CA VAL A 212 -8.41 -2.37 1.60
C VAL A 212 -8.90 -3.22 0.43
N ILE A 213 -8.44 -4.47 0.33
CA ILE A 213 -8.87 -5.43 -0.69
C ILE A 213 -9.43 -6.66 0.02
N ASP A 214 -10.74 -6.90 -0.11
CA ASP A 214 -11.47 -8.01 0.50
C ASP A 214 -12.20 -8.84 -0.57
N SER A 215 -11.70 -10.00 -1.01
CA SER A 215 -10.46 -10.67 -0.61
C SER A 215 -9.57 -10.94 -1.83
N ILE A 216 -8.24 -10.95 -1.68
CA ILE A 216 -7.35 -11.27 -2.81
C ILE A 216 -7.56 -12.70 -3.30
N ALA A 217 -7.90 -13.65 -2.41
CA ALA A 217 -8.06 -15.06 -2.78
C ALA A 217 -9.18 -15.32 -3.79
N ALA A 218 -10.27 -14.54 -3.77
CA ALA A 218 -11.43 -14.78 -4.62
C ALA A 218 -11.08 -14.81 -6.11
N LEU A 219 -10.26 -13.85 -6.55
CA LEU A 219 -9.85 -13.70 -7.95
C LEU A 219 -9.03 -14.89 -8.48
N PHE A 220 -8.41 -15.68 -7.59
CA PHE A 220 -7.54 -16.78 -7.98
C PHE A 220 -8.10 -18.17 -7.62
N ARG A 221 -9.32 -18.24 -7.07
CA ARG A 221 -9.99 -19.51 -6.72
C ARG A 221 -10.76 -20.12 -7.89
N GLY A 222 -11.29 -19.30 -8.81
CA GLY A 222 -12.12 -19.77 -9.93
C GLY A 222 -11.44 -19.81 -11.30
N GLU A 223 -10.32 -19.10 -11.48
CA GLU A 223 -9.72 -18.87 -12.82
C GLU A 223 -8.58 -19.84 -13.19
N TYR A 224 -8.11 -20.69 -12.28
CA TYR A 224 -6.92 -21.51 -12.51
C TYR A 224 -7.17 -22.99 -12.20
N GLU A 225 -6.90 -23.85 -13.17
CA GLU A 225 -6.81 -25.28 -12.93
C GLU A 225 -5.54 -25.61 -12.12
N SER A 226 -5.51 -26.77 -11.44
CA SER A 226 -4.37 -27.23 -10.62
C SER A 226 -3.01 -27.20 -11.36
N ARG A 227 -3.05 -27.30 -12.70
CA ARG A 227 -1.87 -27.27 -13.59
C ARG A 227 -1.35 -25.87 -13.89
N GLU A 228 -2.10 -24.80 -13.60
CA GLU A 228 -1.73 -23.42 -13.89
C GLU A 228 -1.10 -22.65 -12.71
N THR A 229 -0.59 -23.38 -11.71
CA THR A 229 0.02 -22.80 -10.50
C THR A 229 1.09 -21.75 -10.80
N ALA A 230 1.91 -21.96 -11.85
CA ALA A 230 2.93 -20.99 -12.26
C ALA A 230 2.32 -19.67 -12.79
N ARG A 231 1.22 -19.75 -13.55
CA ARG A 231 0.52 -18.58 -14.09
C ARG A 231 -0.13 -17.79 -12.95
N ARG A 232 -0.79 -18.49 -12.03
CA ARG A 232 -1.34 -17.90 -10.80
C ARG A 232 -0.27 -17.19 -9.97
N ALA A 233 0.89 -17.81 -9.76
CA ALA A 233 1.99 -17.20 -9.01
C ALA A 233 2.51 -15.92 -9.68
N LYS A 234 2.70 -15.95 -11.01
CA LYS A 234 3.11 -14.79 -11.80
C LYS A 234 2.10 -13.64 -11.69
N ASP A 235 0.82 -13.96 -11.72
CA ASP A 235 -0.26 -12.98 -11.66
C ASP A 235 -0.41 -12.37 -10.27
N LEU A 236 -0.30 -13.17 -9.21
CA LEU A 236 -0.21 -12.69 -7.83
C LEU A 236 1.02 -11.80 -7.61
N GLN A 237 2.17 -12.19 -8.15
CA GLN A 237 3.39 -11.39 -8.05
C GLN A 237 3.24 -10.04 -8.76
N SER A 238 2.63 -10.04 -9.95
CA SER A 238 2.34 -8.81 -10.69
C SER A 238 1.40 -7.88 -9.91
N LEU A 239 0.32 -8.42 -9.35
CA LEU A 239 -0.62 -7.67 -8.53
C LEU A 239 0.07 -7.11 -7.27
N GLY A 240 0.83 -7.94 -6.56
CA GLY A 240 1.58 -7.52 -5.37
C GLY A 240 2.59 -6.40 -5.69
N ALA A 241 3.27 -6.48 -6.83
CA ALA A 241 4.17 -5.42 -7.28
C ALA A 241 3.43 -4.11 -7.58
N GLN A 242 2.24 -4.18 -8.19
CA GLN A 242 1.41 -3.00 -8.45
C GLN A 242 0.93 -2.34 -7.15
N LEU A 243 0.43 -3.14 -6.20
CA LEU A 243 -0.03 -2.65 -4.90
C LEU A 243 1.11 -2.05 -4.07
N ARG A 244 2.26 -2.72 -4.03
CA ARG A 244 3.46 -2.19 -3.36
C ARG A 244 3.91 -0.87 -3.97
N LYS A 245 3.86 -0.73 -5.30
CA LYS A 245 4.16 0.53 -5.99
C LYS A 245 3.19 1.65 -5.57
N VAL A 246 1.90 1.35 -5.43
CA VAL A 246 0.90 2.30 -4.92
C VAL A 246 1.22 2.71 -3.48
N SER A 247 1.42 1.74 -2.58
CA SER A 247 1.75 2.02 -1.18
C SER A 247 3.00 2.90 -1.05
N GLN A 248 4.07 2.57 -1.77
CA GLN A 248 5.33 3.33 -1.73
C GLN A 248 5.20 4.73 -2.35
N LYS A 249 4.53 4.86 -3.51
CA LYS A 249 4.39 6.15 -4.21
C LYS A 249 3.61 7.16 -3.35
N TYR A 250 2.55 6.71 -2.69
CA TYR A 250 1.66 7.60 -1.94
C TYR A 250 1.89 7.57 -0.42
N SER A 251 2.77 6.69 0.07
CA SER A 251 2.95 6.43 1.50
C SER A 251 1.63 6.17 2.20
N VAL A 252 0.86 5.21 1.66
CA VAL A 252 -0.43 4.77 2.21
C VAL A 252 -0.43 3.28 2.56
N PRO A 253 -1.07 2.87 3.66
CA PRO A 253 -1.28 1.47 3.98
C PRO A 253 -2.15 0.80 2.90
N VAL A 254 -1.69 -0.36 2.43
CA VAL A 254 -2.48 -1.24 1.57
C VAL A 254 -2.68 -2.55 2.32
N VAL A 255 -3.94 -2.89 2.59
CA VAL A 255 -4.34 -4.05 3.39
C VAL A 255 -5.09 -5.05 2.54
N CYS A 256 -4.59 -6.28 2.54
CA CYS A 256 -5.16 -7.38 1.79
C CYS A 256 -5.77 -8.39 2.74
N ILE A 257 -7.05 -8.68 2.57
CA ILE A 257 -7.72 -9.74 3.32
C ILE A 257 -7.61 -11.03 2.52
N ASN A 258 -7.19 -12.10 3.19
CA ASN A 258 -7.06 -13.41 2.60
C ASN A 258 -7.74 -14.47 3.47
N GLN A 259 -8.41 -15.42 2.84
CA GLN A 259 -9.02 -16.55 3.52
C GLN A 259 -8.12 -17.78 3.35
N VAL A 260 -7.70 -18.38 4.46
CA VAL A 260 -6.96 -19.64 4.42
C VAL A 260 -7.95 -20.79 4.31
N SER A 261 -7.80 -21.62 3.28
CA SER A 261 -8.49 -22.91 3.19
C SER A 261 -7.66 -23.95 3.96
N ALA A 262 -8.29 -24.72 4.84
CA ALA A 262 -7.59 -25.76 5.59
C ALA A 262 -6.94 -26.77 4.64
N VAL A 263 -5.63 -26.96 4.75
CA VAL A 263 -4.98 -28.15 4.19
C VAL A 263 -5.43 -29.31 5.09
N VAL A 264 -6.21 -30.25 4.57
CA VAL A 264 -6.58 -31.48 5.28
C VAL A 264 -5.35 -32.38 5.39
N GLY A 265 -4.40 -31.99 6.22
CA GLY A 265 -3.32 -32.82 6.71
C GLY A 265 -3.77 -33.41 8.03
N LYS A 266 -3.99 -34.72 8.07
CA LYS A 266 -4.27 -35.52 9.27
C LYS A 266 -3.28 -35.15 10.40
N ARG A 267 -3.66 -34.24 11.29
CA ARG A 267 -2.99 -34.05 12.59
C ARG A 267 -4.06 -34.13 13.68
N ARG A 268 -4.03 -35.26 14.39
CA ARG A 268 -4.78 -35.49 15.63
C ARG A 268 -4.31 -34.50 16.70
N GLY A 269 -5.26 -33.86 17.38
CA GLY A 269 -5.10 -33.36 18.74
C GLY A 269 -4.68 -31.89 18.92
N ASN A 270 -5.66 -30.98 18.93
CA ASN A 270 -5.94 -29.98 19.98
C ASN A 270 -6.81 -28.85 19.40
N GLY A 271 -7.66 -28.26 20.25
CA GLY A 271 -8.84 -27.45 19.90
C GLY A 271 -8.68 -26.46 18.74
N ASN A 272 -9.76 -26.34 17.95
CA ASN A 272 -9.90 -25.39 16.85
C ASN A 272 -9.82 -23.95 17.38
N ILE A 273 -8.61 -23.41 17.48
CA ILE A 273 -8.37 -21.98 17.60
C ILE A 273 -8.27 -21.46 16.18
N SER A 274 -9.27 -20.70 15.74
CA SER A 274 -9.20 -19.98 14.47
C SER A 274 -7.99 -19.05 14.49
N ARG A 275 -7.00 -19.32 13.63
CA ARG A 275 -5.76 -18.54 13.56
C ARG A 275 -5.95 -17.34 12.65
N LEU A 276 -5.76 -16.14 13.20
CA LEU A 276 -5.56 -14.91 12.46
C LEU A 276 -4.06 -14.63 12.41
N SER A 277 -3.53 -14.43 11.22
CA SER A 277 -2.13 -14.07 10.98
C SER A 277 -2.07 -12.73 10.26
N VAL A 278 -1.10 -11.90 10.66
CA VAL A 278 -0.78 -10.64 9.98
C VAL A 278 0.61 -10.77 9.39
N HIS A 279 0.74 -10.56 8.09
CA HIS A 279 2.02 -10.57 7.37
C HIS A 279 2.31 -9.18 6.82
N PHE A 280 3.59 -8.76 6.86
CA PHE A 280 4.09 -7.48 6.36
C PHE A 280 5.04 -7.69 5.18
#